data_AF-A0A6P0LDA6-F1
#
_entry.id   AF-A0A6P0LDA6-F1
#
_cell.length_a   1.000
_cell.length_b   1.000
_cell.length_c   1.000
_cell.angle_alpha   90.00
_cell.angle_beta   90.00
_cell.angle_gamma   90.00
#
_symmetry.space_group_name_H-M   'P 1'
#
loop_
_entity.id
_entity.type
_entity.pdbx_description
1 polymer ?
#
loop_
_entity_poly.entity_id
_entity_poly.type
_entity_poly.pdbx_seq_one_letter_code
_entity_poly.pdbx_strand_id
1 'polypeptide(L)'
;MIKKYRFYLYVVITTLVITLIVGLSPTISQPILVEQKSPTLTGERWLQHVEEDLNPWWLMETAFGKPVGNFPSLRCDNGELLDLSQPCPIFKDLDDEENWIKNYFNKKHIVAQSRQVYTYGVAYHLTGNPKFLNLAKAGLDWIRNYGFDRKNGGVFTVFSEDNLTPLSSVSERNSQELAYALQGMAFYYYLTQDEEVLPDIIKLKDFIFKNYYDSEQDIILQFPKNPQNQESKKHRKRIVYELDQMNTYLMLLAPILPEPYQSQWKKDLVHMSRILMNQFYSPEYNTFWYYIDNSEDKKILTGKTDYGHSIKTLWMIYLTGKLVNNERFVTFARTSADQLLKEAYDSESGTWYSRLYVDKNQKLIKDLNKSWWIYAELDQVAGTLSLENSSYVDNYLKSTVNWWFKHMVDHTNHGIWHKVIWPTLENKGFKQWKWKNGFHTYEHALIGYITTQATQGEKVKLYFARKEGQENQGIRPYYNTGKIEKINNKPLTSIPKMNKIEVTFTEIN
;
A
#
# COMPACT_ATOMS: atom_id res chain seq x y z
N MET A 1 39.18 -11.41 63.41
CA MET A 1 39.32 -12.79 63.90
C MET A 1 39.32 -13.76 62.72
N ILE A 2 40.50 -14.29 62.41
CA ILE A 2 40.81 -15.67 61.95
C ILE A 2 40.12 -16.26 60.69
N LYS A 3 40.93 -16.24 59.61
CA LYS A 3 41.30 -17.30 58.62
C LYS A 3 40.28 -18.15 57.82
N LYS A 4 40.38 -17.94 56.50
CA LYS A 4 40.34 -18.82 55.30
C LYS A 4 40.67 -20.34 55.41
N TYR A 5 40.21 -21.03 54.34
CA TYR A 5 40.67 -22.27 53.63
C TYR A 5 39.80 -23.53 53.87
N ARG A 6 39.06 -24.08 52.88
CA ARG A 6 39.38 -24.88 51.65
C ARG A 6 39.68 -26.39 51.92
N PHE A 7 38.88 -27.23 51.25
CA PHE A 7 39.22 -28.49 50.53
C PHE A 7 39.14 -29.91 51.17
N TYR A 8 38.49 -30.81 50.39
CA TYR A 8 38.61 -32.30 50.30
C TYR A 8 38.09 -33.12 51.51
N LEU A 9 37.60 -34.36 51.47
CA LEU A 9 37.68 -35.52 50.54
C LEU A 9 36.66 -36.60 51.04
N TYR A 10 36.01 -37.33 50.13
CA TYR A 10 35.78 -38.81 50.10
C TYR A 10 34.99 -39.55 51.21
N VAL A 11 33.86 -40.20 50.90
CA VAL A 11 33.65 -41.55 50.30
C VAL A 11 33.32 -42.60 51.36
N VAL A 12 32.11 -43.16 51.27
CA VAL A 12 31.87 -44.58 51.48
C VAL A 12 31.12 -45.11 50.25
N ILE A 13 31.89 -45.79 49.40
CA ILE A 13 31.47 -46.65 48.29
C ILE A 13 31.51 -48.07 48.84
N THR A 14 30.52 -48.89 48.50
CA THR A 14 30.62 -50.29 47.99
C THR A 14 29.24 -50.95 48.19
N THR A 15 28.65 -51.73 47.26
CA THR A 15 29.20 -52.76 46.36
C THR A 15 28.16 -53.00 45.23
N LEU A 16 28.50 -52.93 43.92
CA LEU A 16 29.00 -54.01 43.01
C LEU A 16 27.91 -55.10 42.75
N VAL A 17 27.58 -55.58 41.54
CA VAL A 17 28.41 -55.99 40.37
C VAL A 17 27.57 -56.01 39.06
N ILE A 18 27.96 -55.22 38.05
CA ILE A 18 28.47 -55.58 36.68
C ILE A 18 27.92 -56.91 36.06
N THR A 19 27.48 -57.00 34.80
CA THR A 19 28.31 -57.12 33.58
C THR A 19 27.44 -57.16 32.31
N LEU A 20 27.79 -56.39 31.27
CA LEU A 20 28.13 -56.82 29.89
C LEU A 20 27.76 -55.78 28.80
N ILE A 21 28.74 -55.61 27.92
CA ILE A 21 28.96 -54.57 26.91
C ILE A 21 28.14 -54.84 25.64
N VAL A 22 27.41 -53.83 25.15
CA VAL A 22 27.11 -53.64 23.72
C VAL A 22 27.14 -52.15 23.42
N GLY A 23 27.84 -51.76 22.35
CA GLY A 23 28.05 -50.38 21.95
C GLY A 23 26.74 -49.64 21.66
N LEU A 24 26.61 -48.46 22.26
CA LEU A 24 25.60 -47.48 21.90
C LEU A 24 26.31 -46.14 21.71
N SER A 25 26.51 -45.78 20.45
CA SER A 25 26.76 -44.41 20.03
C SER A 25 25.70 -43.50 20.67
N PRO A 26 26.04 -42.28 21.12
CA PRO A 26 25.01 -41.32 21.47
C PRO A 26 24.27 -40.98 20.17
N THR A 27 23.05 -41.50 20.02
CA THR A 27 22.10 -40.99 19.04
C THR A 27 21.79 -39.56 19.45
N ILE A 28 22.57 -38.63 18.90
CA ILE A 28 22.17 -37.25 18.73
C ILE A 28 20.83 -37.33 18.03
N SER A 29 19.76 -37.06 18.76
CA SER A 29 18.44 -36.80 18.17
C SER A 29 18.63 -35.52 17.38
N GLN A 30 18.98 -35.66 16.10
CA GLN A 30 18.85 -34.56 15.17
C GLN A 30 17.40 -34.10 15.27
N PRO A 31 17.13 -32.80 15.42
CA PRO A 31 15.79 -32.33 15.16
C PRO A 31 15.47 -32.81 13.75
N ILE A 32 14.41 -33.60 13.61
CA ILE A 32 13.82 -33.86 12.32
C ILE A 32 13.42 -32.48 11.83
N LEU A 33 14.27 -31.87 11.02
CA LEU A 33 13.88 -30.86 10.06
C LEU A 33 12.87 -31.59 9.19
N VAL A 34 11.62 -31.56 9.63
CA VAL A 34 10.52 -31.56 8.68
C VAL A 34 10.81 -30.32 7.88
N GLU A 35 11.46 -30.52 6.74
CA GLU A 35 11.50 -29.56 5.65
C GLU A 35 10.03 -29.39 5.28
N GLN A 36 9.35 -28.53 6.04
CA GLN A 36 8.04 -28.05 5.72
C GLN A 36 8.32 -27.31 4.42
N LYS A 37 8.08 -27.98 3.28
CA LYS A 37 8.14 -27.37 1.96
C LYS A 37 7.48 -26.02 2.14
N SER A 38 8.29 -24.95 2.13
CA SER A 38 7.77 -23.60 2.26
C SER A 38 6.65 -23.51 1.24
N PRO A 39 5.43 -23.10 1.63
CA PRO A 39 4.32 -23.01 0.68
C PRO A 39 4.85 -22.27 -0.53
N THR A 40 4.82 -22.94 -1.68
CA THR A 40 5.34 -22.34 -2.90
C THR A 40 4.48 -21.11 -3.15
N LEU A 41 5.10 -19.94 -3.25
CA LEU A 41 4.40 -18.71 -3.57
C LEU A 41 3.82 -18.90 -4.99
N THR A 42 2.50 -19.03 -5.13
CA THR A 42 1.82 -19.22 -6.42
C THR A 42 0.82 -18.11 -6.68
N GLY A 43 0.46 -17.89 -7.94
CA GLY A 43 -0.64 -16.97 -8.26
C GLY A 43 -1.97 -17.45 -7.68
N GLU A 44 -2.21 -18.76 -7.59
CA GLU A 44 -3.40 -19.31 -6.91
C GLU A 44 -3.45 -18.91 -5.43
N ARG A 45 -2.32 -18.95 -4.71
CA ARG A 45 -2.29 -18.50 -3.31
C ARG A 45 -2.66 -17.01 -3.17
N TRP A 46 -2.26 -16.16 -4.12
CA TRP A 46 -2.67 -14.75 -4.15
C TRP A 46 -4.16 -14.57 -4.42
N LEU A 47 -4.74 -15.38 -5.31
CA LEU A 47 -6.19 -15.34 -5.54
C LEU A 47 -6.97 -15.84 -4.32
N GLN A 48 -6.52 -16.92 -3.68
CA GLN A 48 -7.05 -17.38 -2.39
C GLN A 48 -6.91 -16.30 -1.30
N HIS A 49 -5.80 -15.56 -1.27
CA HIS A 49 -5.63 -14.44 -0.35
C HIS A 49 -6.74 -13.40 -0.54
N VAL A 50 -7.04 -13.04 -1.78
CA VAL A 50 -8.14 -12.12 -2.07
C VAL A 50 -9.48 -12.73 -1.64
N GLU A 51 -9.76 -13.97 -2.00
CA GLU A 51 -11.07 -14.60 -1.80
C GLU A 51 -11.37 -14.98 -0.34
N GLU A 52 -10.39 -15.51 0.38
CA GLU A 52 -10.55 -16.09 1.71
C GLU A 52 -10.05 -15.16 2.82
N ASP A 53 -8.96 -14.42 2.57
CA ASP A 53 -8.35 -13.57 3.61
C ASP A 53 -8.88 -12.13 3.56
N LEU A 54 -9.16 -11.56 2.38
CA LEU A 54 -9.54 -10.13 2.26
C LEU A 54 -11.04 -9.93 2.05
N ASN A 55 -11.61 -10.58 1.04
CA ASN A 55 -12.99 -10.33 0.58
C ASN A 55 -14.05 -10.49 1.67
N PRO A 56 -13.99 -11.47 2.61
CA PRO A 56 -15.06 -11.63 3.59
C PRO A 56 -15.31 -10.37 4.43
N TRP A 57 -14.25 -9.62 4.77
CA TRP A 57 -14.35 -8.39 5.55
C TRP A 57 -14.84 -7.18 4.72
N TRP A 58 -14.46 -7.12 3.44
CA TRP A 58 -14.84 -6.04 2.52
C TRP A 58 -16.20 -6.25 1.84
N LEU A 59 -16.76 -7.45 1.93
CA LEU A 59 -18.10 -7.82 1.47
C LEU A 59 -19.17 -7.81 2.57
N MET A 60 -18.82 -7.43 3.79
CA MET A 60 -19.80 -7.16 4.84
C MET A 60 -20.69 -5.97 4.46
N GLU A 61 -21.98 -6.01 4.81
CA GLU A 61 -22.91 -4.92 4.48
C GLU A 61 -22.49 -3.58 5.09
N THR A 62 -21.86 -3.62 6.27
CA THR A 62 -21.27 -2.44 6.92
C THR A 62 -20.19 -1.78 6.08
N ALA A 63 -19.49 -2.52 5.21
CA ALA A 63 -18.52 -1.96 4.27
C ALA A 63 -19.18 -1.09 3.20
N PHE A 64 -20.40 -1.44 2.77
CA PHE A 64 -21.05 -0.81 1.61
C PHE A 64 -21.58 0.59 1.90
N GLY A 65 -21.76 0.92 3.18
CA GLY A 65 -22.30 2.20 3.60
C GLY A 65 -23.81 2.32 3.38
N LYS A 66 -24.39 3.41 3.89
CA LYS A 66 -25.81 3.73 3.74
C LYS A 66 -25.96 5.17 3.23
N PRO A 67 -26.56 5.40 2.04
CA PRO A 67 -26.89 4.39 1.02
C PRO A 67 -25.62 3.68 0.50
N VAL A 68 -25.79 2.56 -0.21
CA VAL A 68 -24.66 1.81 -0.82
C VAL A 68 -23.81 2.77 -1.66
N GLY A 69 -22.50 2.74 -1.45
CA GLY A 69 -21.54 3.68 -2.02
C GLY A 69 -21.07 4.75 -1.03
N ASN A 70 -21.81 5.02 0.06
CA ASN A 70 -21.38 5.93 1.13
C ASN A 70 -20.48 5.22 2.15
N PHE A 71 -19.30 4.77 1.73
CA PHE A 71 -18.44 3.88 2.52
C PHE A 71 -17.95 4.48 3.85
N PRO A 72 -18.01 3.75 4.99
CA PRO A 72 -17.61 4.30 6.27
C PRO A 72 -16.10 4.61 6.31
N SER A 73 -15.70 5.63 7.08
CA SER A 73 -14.27 5.91 7.27
C SER A 73 -13.65 5.07 8.39
N LEU A 74 -14.45 4.61 9.35
CA LEU A 74 -14.04 3.82 10.51
C LEU A 74 -14.90 2.57 10.61
N ARG A 75 -14.27 1.43 10.91
CA ARG A 75 -14.94 0.18 11.26
C ARG A 75 -14.13 -0.56 12.31
N CYS A 76 -14.81 -1.32 13.15
CA CYS A 76 -14.24 -2.22 14.14
C CYS A 76 -13.46 -3.37 13.47
N ASP A 77 -12.62 -4.06 14.23
CA ASP A 77 -11.80 -5.15 13.67
C ASP A 77 -12.64 -6.35 13.19
N ASN A 78 -13.80 -6.57 13.81
CA ASN A 78 -14.84 -7.50 13.38
C ASN A 78 -15.70 -6.98 12.20
N GLY A 79 -15.42 -5.77 11.72
CA GLY A 79 -16.09 -5.14 10.60
C GLY A 79 -17.40 -4.42 10.92
N GLU A 80 -17.83 -4.36 12.17
CA GLU A 80 -18.98 -3.55 12.59
C GLU A 80 -18.72 -2.04 12.41
N LEU A 81 -19.80 -1.27 12.28
CA LEU A 81 -19.70 0.20 12.34
C LEU A 81 -19.37 0.64 13.76
N LEU A 82 -18.58 1.69 13.90
CA LEU A 82 -18.27 2.26 15.21
C LEU A 82 -19.53 2.91 15.82
N ASP A 83 -20.02 2.34 16.93
CA ASP A 83 -21.00 2.97 17.81
C ASP A 83 -20.27 3.69 18.96
N LEU A 84 -20.37 5.01 19.02
CA LEU A 84 -19.70 5.79 20.07
C LEU A 84 -20.35 5.66 21.45
N SER A 85 -21.61 5.21 21.52
CA SER A 85 -22.28 4.94 22.80
C SER A 85 -21.83 3.61 23.41
N GLN A 86 -21.40 2.67 22.56
CA GLN A 86 -20.82 1.38 22.96
C GLN A 86 -19.65 1.02 22.04
N PRO A 87 -18.48 1.68 22.19
CA PRO A 87 -17.34 1.43 21.30
C PRO A 87 -16.86 -0.01 21.42
N CYS A 88 -16.58 -0.64 20.27
CA CYS A 88 -15.94 -1.96 20.23
C CYS A 88 -14.51 -1.89 20.85
N PRO A 89 -13.94 -3.02 21.31
CA PRO A 89 -12.75 -3.03 22.17
C PRO A 89 -11.59 -2.15 21.70
N ILE A 90 -11.24 -2.23 20.40
CA ILE A 90 -10.15 -1.45 19.80
C ILE A 90 -10.34 0.07 19.89
N PHE A 91 -11.58 0.58 19.94
CA PHE A 91 -11.87 2.00 20.09
C PHE A 91 -12.24 2.40 21.53
N LYS A 92 -12.43 1.42 22.42
CA LYS A 92 -12.74 1.65 23.84
C LYS A 92 -11.48 1.76 24.68
N ASP A 93 -10.56 0.81 24.51
CA ASP A 93 -9.38 0.63 25.36
C ASP A 93 -8.14 1.31 24.75
N LEU A 94 -8.33 2.58 24.35
CA LEU A 94 -7.30 3.36 23.67
C LEU A 94 -6.18 3.78 24.64
N ASP A 95 -4.95 3.47 24.28
CA ASP A 95 -3.76 4.02 24.96
C ASP A 95 -3.47 5.47 24.52
N ASP A 96 -2.50 6.11 25.18
CA ASP A 96 -2.11 7.49 24.87
C ASP A 96 -1.58 7.65 23.44
N GLU A 97 -0.96 6.61 22.87
CA GLU A 97 -0.45 6.60 21.50
C GLU A 97 -1.55 6.44 20.45
N GLU A 98 -2.74 5.99 20.84
CA GLU A 98 -3.89 5.74 19.96
C GLU A 98 -5.00 6.79 20.10
N ASN A 99 -4.97 7.62 21.14
CA ASN A 99 -5.96 8.68 21.41
C ASN A 99 -6.20 9.65 20.23
N TRP A 100 -5.24 9.79 19.31
CA TRP A 100 -5.41 10.60 18.10
C TRP A 100 -6.55 10.13 17.21
N ILE A 101 -6.97 8.86 17.29
CA ILE A 101 -8.04 8.30 16.45
C ILE A 101 -9.38 8.99 16.70
N LYS A 102 -9.59 9.50 17.92
CA LYS A 102 -10.80 10.23 18.33
C LYS A 102 -11.05 11.46 17.46
N ASN A 103 -10.00 12.05 16.87
CA ASN A 103 -10.12 13.17 15.95
C ASN A 103 -10.87 12.82 14.65
N TYR A 104 -11.05 11.53 14.36
CA TYR A 104 -11.75 11.01 13.19
C TYR A 104 -13.18 10.53 13.51
N PHE A 105 -13.59 10.55 14.77
CA PHE A 105 -14.95 10.18 15.17
C PHE A 105 -15.97 11.15 14.56
N ASN A 106 -17.13 10.63 14.16
CA ASN A 106 -18.21 11.36 13.49
C ASN A 106 -17.77 12.11 12.22
N LYS A 107 -16.67 11.68 11.59
CA LYS A 107 -16.16 12.27 10.36
C LYS A 107 -16.00 11.24 9.26
N LYS A 108 -16.45 11.65 8.08
CA LYS A 108 -16.19 10.97 6.82
C LYS A 108 -15.01 11.62 6.11
N HIS A 109 -14.13 10.80 5.53
CA HIS A 109 -12.98 11.26 4.78
C HIS A 109 -13.00 10.80 3.33
N ILE A 110 -12.71 11.72 2.42
CA ILE A 110 -12.67 11.42 0.98
C ILE A 110 -11.61 10.37 0.63
N VAL A 111 -10.52 10.32 1.41
CA VAL A 111 -9.43 9.36 1.24
C VAL A 111 -9.93 7.93 1.44
N ALA A 112 -10.61 7.65 2.55
CA ALA A 112 -11.13 6.31 2.85
C ALA A 112 -12.19 5.90 1.81
N GLN A 113 -13.09 6.82 1.47
CA GLN A 113 -14.09 6.63 0.42
C GLN A 113 -13.47 6.22 -0.92
N SER A 114 -12.50 6.99 -1.41
CA SER A 114 -11.88 6.75 -2.72
C SER A 114 -10.97 5.52 -2.71
N ARG A 115 -10.23 5.27 -1.63
CA ARG A 115 -9.43 4.05 -1.46
C ARG A 115 -10.29 2.79 -1.51
N GLN A 116 -11.52 2.85 -1.00
CA GLN A 116 -12.43 1.71 -1.06
C GLN A 116 -13.01 1.50 -2.46
N VAL A 117 -13.25 2.58 -3.25
CA VAL A 117 -13.55 2.46 -4.69
C VAL A 117 -12.40 1.76 -5.41
N TYR A 118 -11.15 2.16 -5.14
CA TYR A 118 -9.97 1.49 -5.69
C TYR A 118 -9.92 0.02 -5.29
N THR A 119 -10.15 -0.31 -4.01
CA THR A 119 -10.19 -1.69 -3.50
C THR A 119 -11.18 -2.56 -4.27
N TYR A 120 -12.40 -2.09 -4.45
CA TYR A 120 -13.39 -2.82 -5.23
C TYR A 120 -13.04 -2.90 -6.71
N GLY A 121 -12.38 -1.88 -7.25
CA GLY A 121 -11.80 -1.93 -8.59
C GLY A 121 -10.78 -3.08 -8.73
N VAL A 122 -9.80 -3.16 -7.83
CA VAL A 122 -8.77 -4.22 -7.86
C VAL A 122 -9.39 -5.60 -7.64
N ALA A 123 -10.34 -5.73 -6.73
CA ALA A 123 -11.05 -6.98 -6.50
C ALA A 123 -11.78 -7.46 -7.77
N TYR A 124 -12.44 -6.56 -8.49
CA TYR A 124 -13.01 -6.87 -9.81
C TYR A 124 -11.93 -7.25 -10.81
N HIS A 125 -10.81 -6.51 -10.84
CA HIS A 125 -9.72 -6.75 -11.77
C HIS A 125 -9.11 -8.15 -11.64
N LEU A 126 -9.03 -8.69 -10.43
CA LEU A 126 -8.51 -10.02 -10.14
C LEU A 126 -9.55 -11.14 -10.32
N THR A 127 -10.80 -10.91 -9.92
CA THR A 127 -11.82 -11.99 -9.83
C THR A 127 -12.84 -11.97 -10.97
N GLY A 128 -13.03 -10.81 -11.61
CA GLY A 128 -14.10 -10.55 -12.56
C GLY A 128 -15.50 -10.63 -11.95
N ASN A 129 -15.63 -10.59 -10.62
CA ASN A 129 -16.93 -10.63 -9.94
C ASN A 129 -17.65 -9.28 -10.06
N PRO A 130 -18.80 -9.20 -10.77
CA PRO A 130 -19.47 -7.93 -11.03
C PRO A 130 -19.98 -7.21 -9.77
N LYS A 131 -20.14 -7.91 -8.63
CA LYS A 131 -20.50 -7.27 -7.35
C LYS A 131 -19.48 -6.19 -6.97
N PHE A 132 -18.20 -6.46 -7.13
CA PHE A 132 -17.15 -5.49 -6.83
C PHE A 132 -17.21 -4.28 -7.76
N LEU A 133 -17.41 -4.49 -9.06
CA LEU A 133 -17.52 -3.38 -10.01
C LEU A 133 -18.74 -2.49 -9.71
N ASN A 134 -19.87 -3.08 -9.32
CA ASN A 134 -21.06 -2.32 -8.92
C ASN A 134 -20.81 -1.50 -7.65
N LEU A 135 -20.10 -2.06 -6.67
CA LEU A 135 -19.70 -1.33 -5.47
C LEU A 135 -18.73 -0.19 -5.80
N ALA A 136 -17.71 -0.45 -6.64
CA ALA A 136 -16.79 0.59 -7.12
C ALA A 136 -17.56 1.73 -7.81
N LYS A 137 -18.52 1.39 -8.69
CA LYS A 137 -19.39 2.38 -9.33
C LYS A 137 -20.21 3.17 -8.32
N ALA A 138 -20.87 2.51 -7.36
CA ALA A 138 -21.68 3.20 -6.35
C ALA A 138 -20.85 4.19 -5.51
N GLY A 139 -19.62 3.79 -5.13
CA GLY A 139 -18.72 4.67 -4.40
C GLY A 139 -18.17 5.82 -5.26
N LEU A 140 -17.93 5.60 -6.55
CA LEU A 140 -17.57 6.64 -7.51
C LEU A 140 -18.72 7.64 -7.68
N ASP A 141 -19.94 7.16 -7.89
CA ASP A 141 -21.14 7.99 -8.03
C ASP A 141 -21.34 8.85 -6.76
N TRP A 142 -21.08 8.29 -5.57
CA TRP A 142 -21.08 9.06 -4.32
C TRP A 142 -20.06 10.21 -4.37
N ILE A 143 -18.81 9.96 -4.81
CA ILE A 143 -17.81 11.02 -4.91
C ILE A 143 -18.23 12.09 -5.95
N ARG A 144 -18.79 11.69 -7.09
CA ARG A 144 -19.25 12.62 -8.14
C ARG A 144 -20.40 13.51 -7.67
N ASN A 145 -21.29 12.96 -6.84
CA ASN A 145 -22.48 13.65 -6.34
C ASN A 145 -22.22 14.52 -5.11
N TYR A 146 -21.41 14.04 -4.15
CA TYR A 146 -21.21 14.70 -2.85
C TYR A 146 -19.78 15.22 -2.65
N GLY A 147 -18.80 14.60 -3.31
CA GLY A 147 -17.38 14.91 -3.15
C GLY A 147 -16.97 16.26 -3.73
N PHE A 148 -17.43 16.57 -4.94
CA PHE A 148 -17.01 17.77 -5.65
C PHE A 148 -17.62 19.05 -5.10
N ASP A 149 -16.75 20.02 -4.78
CA ASP A 149 -17.18 21.38 -4.51
C ASP A 149 -17.43 22.10 -5.85
N ARG A 150 -18.68 22.04 -6.33
CA ARG A 150 -19.06 22.65 -7.61
C ARG A 150 -18.99 24.19 -7.58
N LYS A 151 -18.96 24.81 -6.38
CA LYS A 151 -18.88 26.27 -6.20
C LYS A 151 -17.45 26.78 -6.30
N ASN A 152 -16.51 26.17 -5.59
CA ASN A 152 -15.12 26.66 -5.52
C ASN A 152 -14.10 25.79 -6.28
N GLY A 153 -14.52 24.63 -6.79
CA GLY A 153 -13.63 23.64 -7.41
C GLY A 153 -12.96 22.70 -6.40
N GLY A 154 -12.33 21.65 -6.93
CA GLY A 154 -11.77 20.57 -6.12
C GLY A 154 -12.84 19.67 -5.50
N VAL A 155 -12.46 18.96 -4.44
CA VAL A 155 -13.36 18.12 -3.63
C VAL A 155 -13.26 18.50 -2.16
N PHE A 156 -14.34 18.30 -1.41
CA PHE A 156 -14.27 18.35 0.04
C PHE A 156 -13.49 17.14 0.57
N THR A 157 -12.65 17.37 1.58
CA THR A 157 -11.78 16.33 2.15
C THR A 157 -12.36 15.67 3.40
N VAL A 158 -13.25 16.38 4.11
CA VAL A 158 -13.88 15.94 5.35
C VAL A 158 -15.36 16.32 5.33
N PHE A 159 -16.21 15.42 5.80
CA PHE A 159 -17.64 15.63 6.00
C PHE A 159 -18.05 15.18 7.41
N SER A 160 -19.15 15.73 7.92
CA SER A 160 -19.84 15.16 9.08
C SER A 160 -20.42 13.81 8.68
N GLU A 161 -20.23 12.78 9.51
CA GLU A 161 -20.79 11.44 9.22
C GLU A 161 -22.33 11.46 9.24
N ASP A 162 -22.94 12.22 10.17
CA ASP A 162 -24.39 12.22 10.40
C ASP A 162 -25.22 12.76 9.23
N ASN A 163 -24.76 13.84 8.60
CA ASN A 163 -25.55 14.59 7.63
C ASN A 163 -24.78 14.96 6.35
N LEU A 164 -23.55 14.47 6.20
CA LEU A 164 -22.66 14.74 5.06
C LEU A 164 -22.38 16.23 4.82
N THR A 165 -22.53 17.09 5.83
CA THR A 165 -22.13 18.49 5.72
C THR A 165 -20.62 18.57 5.54
N PRO A 166 -20.10 19.25 4.49
CA PRO A 166 -18.67 19.43 4.34
C PRO A 166 -18.08 20.24 5.49
N LEU A 167 -16.99 19.72 6.07
CA LEU A 167 -16.31 20.34 7.22
C LEU A 167 -15.00 21.04 6.84
N SER A 168 -14.48 20.83 5.63
CA SER A 168 -13.23 21.47 5.17
C SER A 168 -13.47 22.60 4.16
N SER A 169 -12.96 23.78 4.49
CA SER A 169 -12.88 24.90 3.55
C SER A 169 -11.80 24.68 2.50
N VAL A 170 -11.81 25.48 1.42
CA VAL A 170 -10.78 25.41 0.37
C VAL A 170 -9.36 25.57 0.93
N SER A 171 -9.17 26.45 1.92
CA SER A 171 -7.85 26.72 2.53
C SER A 171 -7.32 25.56 3.39
N GLU A 172 -8.18 24.62 3.78
CA GLU A 172 -7.85 23.48 4.66
C GLU A 172 -7.76 22.15 3.92
N ARG A 173 -8.11 22.12 2.62
CA ARG A 173 -7.99 20.92 1.78
C ARG A 173 -6.53 20.68 1.48
N ASN A 174 -6.03 19.52 1.88
CA ASN A 174 -4.65 19.16 1.63
C ASN A 174 -4.50 18.51 0.23
N SER A 175 -3.39 18.78 -0.47
CA SER A 175 -3.15 18.26 -1.83
C SER A 175 -3.05 16.73 -1.91
N GLN A 176 -2.62 16.08 -0.83
CA GLN A 176 -2.54 14.62 -0.72
C GLN A 176 -3.93 13.96 -0.73
N GLU A 177 -4.88 14.50 0.01
CA GLU A 177 -6.27 14.05 0.10
C GLU A 177 -6.99 14.28 -1.23
N LEU A 178 -6.69 15.40 -1.90
CA LEU A 178 -7.18 15.66 -3.26
C LEU A 178 -6.62 14.63 -4.26
N ALA A 179 -5.33 14.25 -4.16
CA ALA A 179 -4.76 13.17 -4.97
C ALA A 179 -5.47 11.85 -4.69
N TYR A 180 -5.67 11.50 -3.42
CA TYR A 180 -6.37 10.26 -3.07
C TYR A 180 -7.84 10.26 -3.48
N ALA A 181 -8.51 11.41 -3.58
CA ALA A 181 -9.85 11.47 -4.17
C ALA A 181 -9.88 11.03 -5.65
N LEU A 182 -8.76 11.19 -6.38
CA LEU A 182 -8.61 10.68 -7.75
C LEU A 182 -8.35 9.18 -7.82
N GLN A 183 -7.86 8.54 -6.75
CA GLN A 183 -7.40 7.14 -6.81
C GLN A 183 -8.48 6.16 -7.28
N GLY A 184 -9.65 6.17 -6.65
CA GLY A 184 -10.77 5.32 -7.02
C GLY A 184 -11.32 5.66 -8.41
N MET A 185 -11.40 6.95 -8.76
CA MET A 185 -11.83 7.39 -10.09
C MET A 185 -10.89 6.89 -11.18
N ALA A 186 -9.58 7.02 -10.94
CA ALA A 186 -8.55 6.60 -11.87
C ALA A 186 -8.59 5.09 -12.10
N PHE A 187 -8.73 4.29 -11.03
CA PHE A 187 -8.84 2.85 -11.21
C PHE A 187 -10.15 2.42 -11.89
N TYR A 188 -11.27 3.07 -11.57
CA TYR A 188 -12.53 2.83 -12.28
C TYR A 188 -12.42 3.17 -13.76
N TYR A 189 -11.83 4.32 -14.11
CA TYR A 189 -11.58 4.71 -15.50
C TYR A 189 -10.58 3.76 -16.18
N TYR A 190 -9.55 3.29 -15.49
CA TYR A 190 -8.63 2.27 -16.01
C TYR A 190 -9.37 0.99 -16.43
N LEU A 191 -10.32 0.53 -15.61
CA LEU A 191 -11.15 -0.65 -15.90
C LEU A 191 -12.19 -0.41 -16.99
N THR A 192 -12.74 0.81 -17.07
CA THR A 192 -13.95 1.08 -17.86
C THR A 192 -13.78 1.94 -19.09
N GLN A 193 -12.82 2.85 -19.07
CA GLN A 193 -12.70 3.97 -20.01
C GLN A 193 -14.01 4.74 -20.15
N ASP A 194 -14.78 4.84 -19.06
CA ASP A 194 -16.02 5.58 -19.08
C ASP A 194 -15.75 7.08 -19.29
N GLU A 195 -16.10 7.55 -20.48
CA GLU A 195 -15.93 8.94 -20.94
C GLU A 195 -16.58 9.98 -19.99
N GLU A 196 -17.56 9.59 -19.18
CA GLU A 196 -18.15 10.50 -18.19
C GLU A 196 -17.25 10.77 -16.98
N VAL A 197 -16.28 9.89 -16.72
CA VAL A 197 -15.41 9.95 -15.53
C VAL A 197 -14.15 10.76 -15.80
N LEU A 198 -13.60 10.69 -17.02
CA LEU A 198 -12.38 11.38 -17.39
C LEU A 198 -12.42 12.91 -17.15
N PRO A 199 -13.51 13.63 -17.49
CA PRO A 199 -13.60 15.07 -17.23
C PRO A 199 -13.46 15.44 -15.75
N ASP A 200 -14.02 14.64 -14.84
CA ASP A 200 -13.91 14.85 -13.39
C ASP A 200 -12.46 14.67 -12.92
N ILE A 201 -11.75 13.66 -13.45
CA ILE A 201 -10.33 13.39 -13.17
C ILE A 201 -9.45 14.57 -13.62
N ILE A 202 -9.60 15.00 -14.88
CA ILE A 202 -8.84 16.11 -15.45
C ILE A 202 -9.09 17.39 -14.66
N LYS A 203 -10.36 17.70 -14.36
CA LYS A 203 -10.73 18.90 -13.60
C LYS A 203 -10.09 18.96 -12.21
N LEU A 204 -10.05 17.83 -11.49
CA LEU A 204 -9.45 17.79 -10.16
C LEU A 204 -7.92 17.85 -10.22
N LYS A 205 -7.28 17.17 -11.18
CA LYS A 205 -5.83 17.33 -11.42
C LYS A 205 -5.49 18.79 -11.70
N ASP A 206 -6.18 19.42 -12.65
CA ASP A 206 -5.92 20.80 -13.04
C ASP A 206 -6.14 21.76 -11.87
N PHE A 207 -7.14 21.50 -11.02
CA PHE A 207 -7.34 22.25 -9.79
C PHE A 207 -6.14 22.12 -8.83
N ILE A 208 -5.60 20.92 -8.63
CA ILE A 208 -4.42 20.71 -7.77
C ILE A 208 -3.22 21.48 -8.34
N PHE A 209 -2.87 21.24 -9.60
CA PHE A 209 -1.68 21.87 -10.20
C PHE A 209 -1.80 23.38 -10.28
N LYS A 210 -2.99 23.93 -10.58
CA LYS A 210 -3.19 25.38 -10.61
C LYS A 210 -2.99 26.03 -9.26
N ASN A 211 -3.54 25.42 -8.19
CA ASN A 211 -3.67 26.08 -6.89
C ASN A 211 -2.58 25.71 -5.89
N TYR A 212 -1.94 24.54 -6.03
CA TYR A 212 -1.02 23.99 -5.04
C TYR A 212 0.42 23.92 -5.54
N TYR A 213 0.66 23.83 -6.85
CA TYR A 213 2.01 23.92 -7.40
C TYR A 213 2.53 25.35 -7.28
N ASP A 214 3.69 25.46 -6.64
CA ASP A 214 4.46 26.67 -6.47
C ASP A 214 5.68 26.64 -7.40
N SER A 215 5.65 27.51 -8.41
CA SER A 215 6.70 27.59 -9.43
C SER A 215 7.99 28.21 -8.93
N GLU A 216 7.96 29.00 -7.84
CA GLU A 216 9.18 29.60 -7.28
C GLU A 216 10.04 28.56 -6.57
N GLN A 217 9.37 27.63 -5.88
CA GLN A 217 10.01 26.56 -5.11
C GLN A 217 10.04 25.22 -5.87
N ASP A 218 9.45 25.18 -7.06
CA ASP A 218 9.28 24.01 -7.91
C ASP A 218 8.72 22.79 -7.15
N ILE A 219 7.56 22.96 -6.51
CA ILE A 219 6.96 21.93 -5.65
C ILE A 219 5.44 22.08 -5.48
N ILE A 220 4.74 20.98 -5.25
CA ILE A 220 3.35 20.95 -4.78
C ILE A 220 3.31 21.11 -3.26
N LEU A 221 2.62 22.15 -2.81
CA LEU A 221 2.46 22.46 -1.39
C LEU A 221 1.31 21.67 -0.76
N GLN A 222 1.35 21.54 0.56
CA GLN A 222 0.26 20.93 1.35
C GLN A 222 -1.10 21.62 1.10
N PHE A 223 -1.11 22.95 1.18
CA PHE A 223 -2.30 23.81 1.09
C PHE A 223 -2.18 24.73 -0.13
N PRO A 224 -3.29 25.35 -0.61
CA PRO A 224 -3.24 26.27 -1.75
C PRO A 224 -2.23 27.40 -1.53
N LYS A 225 -1.60 27.91 -2.60
CA LYS A 225 -0.51 28.92 -2.55
C LYS A 225 -0.77 30.08 -1.57
N ASN A 226 -1.99 30.62 -1.56
CA ASN A 226 -2.45 31.71 -0.69
C ASN A 226 -3.51 31.20 0.30
N PRO A 227 -3.16 30.44 1.34
CA PRO A 227 -4.14 29.97 2.31
C PRO A 227 -4.58 31.14 3.18
N GLN A 228 -5.88 31.21 3.51
CA GLN A 228 -6.42 32.27 4.36
C GLN A 228 -6.01 32.10 5.84
N ASN A 229 -5.75 30.88 6.29
CA ASN A 229 -5.34 30.56 7.66
C ASN A 229 -3.82 30.62 7.84
N GLN A 230 -3.34 31.19 8.95
CA GLN A 230 -1.93 31.26 9.32
C GLN A 230 -1.33 29.89 9.66
N GLU A 231 -2.11 28.97 10.25
CA GLU A 231 -1.63 27.62 10.55
C GLU A 231 -1.27 26.85 9.28
N SER A 232 -2.07 27.02 8.22
CA SER A 232 -1.82 26.44 6.89
C SER A 232 -0.56 26.98 6.19
N LYS A 233 0.14 27.95 6.79
CA LYS A 233 1.43 28.45 6.29
C LYS A 233 2.63 27.66 6.83
N LYS A 234 2.44 26.83 7.86
CA LYS A 234 3.52 26.05 8.48
C LYS A 234 3.67 24.68 7.81
N HIS A 235 4.91 24.20 7.69
CA HIS A 235 5.29 22.84 7.26
C HIS A 235 4.57 22.33 6.00
N ARG A 236 4.81 23.00 4.87
CA ARG A 236 4.05 22.84 3.62
C ARG A 236 4.67 21.86 2.65
N LYS A 237 5.89 21.35 2.91
CA LYS A 237 6.66 20.55 1.94
C LYS A 237 6.89 19.15 2.48
N ARG A 238 6.19 18.18 1.88
CA ARG A 238 6.34 16.76 2.19
C ARG A 238 6.39 15.94 0.91
N ILE A 239 7.12 14.84 0.97
CA ILE A 239 7.30 13.94 -0.18
C ILE A 239 5.96 13.46 -0.75
N VAL A 240 4.98 13.23 0.11
CA VAL A 240 3.64 12.73 -0.26
C VAL A 240 2.85 13.69 -1.16
N TYR A 241 3.16 14.99 -1.19
CA TYR A 241 2.45 15.94 -2.05
C TYR A 241 2.86 15.81 -3.52
N GLU A 242 4.03 15.24 -3.79
CA GLU A 242 4.47 14.84 -5.12
C GLU A 242 4.18 13.36 -5.37
N LEU A 243 4.65 12.50 -4.47
CA LEU A 243 4.58 11.05 -4.59
C LEU A 243 3.15 10.55 -4.81
N ASP A 244 2.19 11.06 -4.04
CA ASP A 244 0.83 10.56 -4.14
C ASP A 244 0.13 11.08 -5.40
N GLN A 245 0.54 12.19 -6.02
CA GLN A 245 0.03 12.57 -7.35
C GLN A 245 0.44 11.53 -8.40
N MET A 246 1.70 11.10 -8.32
CA MET A 246 2.24 10.05 -9.20
C MET A 246 1.50 8.74 -9.02
N ASN A 247 1.42 8.25 -7.77
CA ASN A 247 0.93 6.91 -7.46
C ASN A 247 -0.60 6.77 -7.55
N THR A 248 -1.37 7.81 -7.21
CA THR A 248 -2.83 7.64 -7.11
C THR A 248 -3.53 7.66 -8.45
N TYR A 249 -3.00 8.41 -9.44
CA TYR A 249 -3.67 8.54 -10.73
C TYR A 249 -2.72 8.72 -11.92
N LEU A 250 -1.64 9.52 -11.79
CA LEU A 250 -0.80 9.87 -12.94
C LEU A 250 -0.21 8.64 -13.63
N MET A 251 0.47 7.79 -12.86
CA MET A 251 1.17 6.62 -13.40
C MET A 251 0.20 5.65 -14.07
N LEU A 252 -0.95 5.39 -13.43
CA LEU A 252 -1.95 4.45 -13.92
C LEU A 252 -2.57 4.90 -15.25
N LEU A 253 -2.88 6.19 -15.38
CA LEU A 253 -3.65 6.70 -16.50
C LEU A 253 -2.81 7.23 -17.66
N ALA A 254 -1.63 7.80 -17.40
CA ALA A 254 -0.77 8.37 -18.43
C ALA A 254 -0.64 7.49 -19.70
N PRO A 255 -0.47 6.15 -19.61
CA PRO A 255 -0.26 5.36 -20.80
C PRO A 255 -1.56 4.94 -21.52
N ILE A 256 -2.75 5.26 -20.99
CA ILE A 256 -4.06 4.97 -21.62
C ILE A 256 -4.87 6.22 -21.97
N LEU A 257 -4.41 7.41 -21.58
CA LEU A 257 -5.11 8.65 -21.89
C LEU A 257 -5.05 8.99 -23.39
N PRO A 258 -6.08 9.65 -23.94
CA PRO A 258 -5.98 10.25 -25.27
C PRO A 258 -5.06 11.48 -25.25
N GLU A 259 -4.55 11.87 -26.41
CA GLU A 259 -3.86 13.16 -26.56
C GLU A 259 -4.84 14.34 -26.48
N PRO A 260 -4.42 15.51 -25.97
CA PRO A 260 -3.06 15.89 -25.55
C PRO A 260 -2.68 15.45 -24.11
N TYR A 261 -3.61 14.80 -23.39
CA TYR A 261 -3.42 14.50 -21.98
C TYR A 261 -2.31 13.48 -21.74
N GLN A 262 -2.18 12.46 -22.60
CA GLN A 262 -1.10 11.48 -22.47
C GLN A 262 0.29 12.15 -22.47
N SER A 263 0.56 13.01 -23.45
CA SER A 263 1.85 13.71 -23.51
C SER A 263 2.05 14.66 -22.33
N GLN A 264 1.02 15.37 -21.89
CA GLN A 264 1.10 16.25 -20.72
C GLN A 264 1.39 15.46 -19.43
N TRP A 265 0.69 14.35 -19.21
CA TRP A 265 0.83 13.55 -17.99
C TRP A 265 2.20 12.87 -17.90
N LYS A 266 2.75 12.41 -19.03
CA LYS A 266 4.13 11.93 -19.10
C LYS A 266 5.14 13.03 -18.72
N LYS A 267 4.92 14.27 -19.16
CA LYS A 267 5.76 15.41 -18.76
C LYS A 267 5.65 15.70 -17.26
N ASP A 268 4.44 15.66 -16.70
CA ASP A 268 4.21 15.88 -15.27
C ASP A 268 4.91 14.79 -14.43
N LEU A 269 4.82 13.51 -14.82
CA LEU A 269 5.54 12.40 -14.17
C LEU A 269 7.06 12.60 -14.19
N VAL A 270 7.62 13.02 -15.34
CA VAL A 270 9.04 13.31 -15.46
C VAL A 270 9.46 14.47 -14.56
N HIS A 271 8.64 15.53 -14.51
CA HIS A 271 8.89 16.70 -13.69
C HIS A 271 8.88 16.36 -12.19
N MET A 272 7.85 15.66 -11.72
CA MET A 272 7.72 15.21 -10.34
C MET A 272 8.85 14.27 -9.93
N SER A 273 9.27 13.35 -10.83
CA SER A 273 10.42 12.48 -10.59
C SER A 273 11.69 13.31 -10.34
N ARG A 274 11.91 14.40 -11.08
CA ARG A 274 13.05 15.30 -10.85
C ARG A 274 12.95 16.03 -9.52
N ILE A 275 11.77 16.52 -9.14
CA ILE A 275 11.55 17.16 -7.84
C ILE A 275 11.91 16.18 -6.71
N LEU A 276 11.42 14.94 -6.77
CA LEU A 276 11.71 13.90 -5.78
C LEU A 276 13.21 13.60 -5.70
N MET A 277 13.88 13.41 -6.84
CA MET A 277 15.31 13.15 -6.90
C MET A 277 16.17 14.32 -6.41
N ASN A 278 15.79 15.56 -6.72
CA ASN A 278 16.64 16.72 -6.45
C ASN A 278 16.40 17.33 -5.07
N GLN A 279 15.17 17.30 -4.56
CA GLN A 279 14.80 18.02 -3.34
C GLN A 279 14.70 17.10 -2.11
N PHE A 280 14.23 15.87 -2.30
CA PHE A 280 13.90 14.93 -1.21
C PHE A 280 14.92 13.81 -1.01
N TYR A 281 15.64 13.39 -2.06
CA TYR A 281 16.57 12.27 -1.95
C TYR A 281 17.77 12.58 -1.05
N SER A 282 18.15 11.60 -0.23
CA SER A 282 19.36 11.59 0.59
C SER A 282 20.34 10.55 0.07
N PRO A 283 21.44 10.95 -0.59
CA PRO A 283 22.48 10.00 -1.02
C PRO A 283 23.16 9.27 0.14
N GLU A 284 23.25 9.89 1.32
CA GLU A 284 23.89 9.31 2.51
C GLU A 284 23.14 8.07 3.01
N TYR A 285 21.81 8.13 3.03
CA TYR A 285 20.96 7.06 3.56
C TYR A 285 20.25 6.27 2.48
N ASN A 286 20.39 6.65 1.20
CA ASN A 286 19.65 6.08 0.07
C ASN A 286 18.13 6.05 0.34
N THR A 287 17.61 7.09 0.99
CA THR A 287 16.19 7.28 1.34
C THR A 287 15.70 8.65 0.91
N PHE A 288 14.41 8.93 1.07
CA PHE A 288 13.84 10.25 0.78
C PHE A 288 13.34 10.89 2.06
N TRP A 289 13.76 12.14 2.31
CA TRP A 289 13.29 12.91 3.44
C TRP A 289 11.78 13.08 3.40
N TYR A 290 11.11 12.89 4.54
CA TYR A 290 9.66 13.07 4.57
C TYR A 290 9.28 14.56 4.54
N TYR A 291 10.07 15.43 5.18
CA TYR A 291 9.92 16.89 5.24
C TYR A 291 11.15 17.58 4.65
N ILE A 292 10.97 18.79 4.09
CA ILE A 292 12.07 19.63 3.59
C ILE A 292 11.80 21.14 3.79
N ASP A 293 10.97 21.51 4.77
CA ASP A 293 10.64 22.91 5.03
C ASP A 293 11.85 23.70 5.58
N ASN A 294 12.71 23.05 6.36
CA ASN A 294 13.92 23.64 6.94
C ASN A 294 15.08 22.62 6.99
N SER A 295 16.29 23.07 7.38
CA SER A 295 17.48 22.21 7.41
C SER A 295 17.42 21.08 8.44
N GLU A 296 16.68 21.24 9.54
CA GLU A 296 16.55 20.22 10.58
C GLU A 296 15.67 19.04 10.13
N ASP A 297 14.81 19.25 9.14
CA ASP A 297 13.96 18.21 8.56
C ASP A 297 14.79 17.12 7.83
N LYS A 298 15.99 17.47 7.34
CA LYS A 298 16.90 16.57 6.61
C LYS A 298 17.81 15.78 7.55
N LYS A 299 17.23 15.25 8.64
CA LYS A 299 17.92 14.44 9.64
C LYS A 299 17.06 13.24 10.06
N ILE A 300 17.69 12.07 10.27
CA ILE A 300 16.99 10.84 10.71
C ILE A 300 16.37 11.00 12.11
N LEU A 301 16.81 11.99 12.90
CA LEU A 301 16.31 12.31 14.24
C LEU A 301 14.78 12.46 14.32
N THR A 302 14.14 12.86 13.22
CA THR A 302 12.68 13.08 13.20
C THR A 302 11.87 11.79 13.24
N GLY A 303 12.47 10.63 12.89
CA GLY A 303 11.80 9.33 12.83
C GLY A 303 10.68 9.22 11.78
N LYS A 304 10.58 10.19 10.85
CA LYS A 304 9.51 10.28 9.84
C LYS A 304 9.92 9.74 8.48
N THR A 305 11.21 9.75 8.15
CA THR A 305 11.74 9.03 7.00
C THR A 305 11.58 7.53 7.23
N ASP A 306 10.96 6.84 6.28
CA ASP A 306 10.73 5.41 6.36
C ASP A 306 11.02 4.72 5.01
N TYR A 307 11.13 3.39 5.07
CA TYR A 307 11.44 2.60 3.89
C TYR A 307 10.26 2.52 2.92
N GLY A 308 9.03 2.63 3.40
CA GLY A 308 7.83 2.56 2.55
C GLY A 308 7.72 3.74 1.59
N HIS A 309 7.81 4.97 2.09
CA HIS A 309 7.80 6.16 1.24
C HIS A 309 9.01 6.17 0.30
N SER A 310 10.18 5.74 0.78
CA SER A 310 11.41 5.71 -0.02
C SER A 310 11.33 4.70 -1.15
N ILE A 311 10.92 3.45 -0.88
CA ILE A 311 10.83 2.41 -1.91
C ILE A 311 9.73 2.72 -2.93
N LYS A 312 8.58 3.23 -2.46
CA LYS A 312 7.49 3.68 -3.33
C LYS A 312 7.92 4.83 -4.24
N THR A 313 8.72 5.76 -3.72
CA THR A 313 9.28 6.87 -4.52
C THR A 313 10.20 6.35 -5.61
N LEU A 314 11.11 5.43 -5.27
CA LEU A 314 11.98 4.79 -6.26
C LEU A 314 11.16 4.04 -7.31
N TRP A 315 10.11 3.34 -6.89
CA TRP A 315 9.24 2.62 -7.82
C TRP A 315 8.53 3.55 -8.81
N MET A 316 7.97 4.67 -8.33
CA MET A 316 7.34 5.66 -9.22
C MET A 316 8.35 6.29 -10.19
N ILE A 317 9.59 6.54 -9.77
CA ILE A 317 10.67 7.04 -10.65
C ILE A 317 11.07 5.97 -11.67
N TYR A 318 11.21 4.72 -11.25
CA TYR A 318 11.52 3.58 -12.11
C TYR A 318 10.44 3.40 -13.19
N LEU A 319 9.17 3.31 -12.79
CA LEU A 319 8.03 3.18 -13.71
C LEU A 319 7.93 4.37 -14.66
N THR A 320 8.18 5.59 -14.17
CA THR A 320 8.26 6.79 -15.03
C THR A 320 9.37 6.63 -16.07
N GLY A 321 10.56 6.20 -15.64
CA GLY A 321 11.69 5.93 -16.51
C GLY A 321 11.36 4.94 -17.62
N LYS A 322 10.73 3.81 -17.28
CA LYS A 322 10.27 2.81 -18.25
C LYS A 322 9.22 3.39 -19.22
N LEU A 323 8.25 4.14 -18.70
CA LEU A 323 7.16 4.71 -19.50
C LEU A 323 7.64 5.72 -20.56
N VAL A 324 8.70 6.48 -20.27
CA VAL A 324 9.23 7.51 -21.18
C VAL A 324 10.60 7.17 -21.77
N ASN A 325 11.07 5.93 -21.63
CA ASN A 325 12.38 5.46 -22.07
C ASN A 325 13.55 6.33 -21.56
N ASN A 326 13.50 6.72 -20.28
CA ASN A 326 14.54 7.52 -19.63
C ASN A 326 15.45 6.61 -18.79
N GLU A 327 16.54 6.15 -19.41
CA GLU A 327 17.51 5.23 -18.81
C GLU A 327 18.18 5.77 -17.53
N ARG A 328 18.31 7.10 -17.40
CA ARG A 328 18.86 7.70 -16.19
C ARG A 328 17.95 7.47 -14.99
N PHE A 329 16.63 7.60 -15.18
CA PHE A 329 15.65 7.33 -14.12
C PHE A 329 15.60 5.85 -13.78
N VAL A 330 15.55 4.99 -14.80
CA VAL A 330 15.56 3.53 -14.61
C VAL A 330 16.80 3.09 -13.83
N THR A 331 17.99 3.52 -14.27
CA THR A 331 19.27 3.12 -13.64
C THR A 331 19.36 3.62 -12.20
N PHE A 332 19.03 4.89 -11.96
CA PHE A 332 19.03 5.47 -10.62
C PHE A 332 18.08 4.71 -9.70
N ALA A 333 16.80 4.62 -10.08
CA ALA A 333 15.77 4.07 -9.23
C ALA A 333 15.97 2.58 -8.96
N ARG A 334 16.32 1.78 -9.98
CA ARG A 334 16.60 0.34 -9.83
C ARG A 334 17.79 0.10 -8.90
N THR A 335 18.87 0.87 -9.05
CA THR A 335 20.08 0.71 -8.23
C THR A 335 19.83 1.11 -6.79
N SER A 336 19.16 2.24 -6.56
CA SER A 336 18.77 2.67 -5.23
C SER A 336 17.75 1.73 -4.58
N ALA A 337 16.81 1.17 -5.35
CA ALA A 337 15.83 0.21 -4.82
C ALA A 337 16.49 -1.09 -4.36
N ASP A 338 17.43 -1.62 -5.16
CA ASP A 338 18.22 -2.81 -4.77
C ASP A 338 18.97 -2.60 -3.43
N GLN A 339 19.63 -1.45 -3.28
CA GLN A 339 20.32 -1.09 -2.04
C GLN A 339 19.35 -0.92 -0.87
N LEU A 340 18.19 -0.28 -1.10
CA LEU A 340 17.19 -0.04 -0.06
C LEU A 340 16.53 -1.34 0.41
N LEU A 341 16.24 -2.28 -0.50
CA LEU A 341 15.71 -3.60 -0.15
C LEU A 341 16.70 -4.38 0.71
N LYS A 342 18.00 -4.36 0.38
CA LYS A 342 19.04 -4.98 1.22
C LYS A 342 19.11 -4.37 2.61
N GLU A 343 18.98 -3.06 2.72
CA GLU A 343 19.02 -2.35 4.00
C GLU A 343 17.76 -2.56 4.85
N ALA A 344 16.60 -2.66 4.20
CA ALA A 344 15.31 -2.90 4.84
C ALA A 344 15.07 -4.38 5.21
N TYR A 345 15.79 -5.33 4.60
CA TYR A 345 15.62 -6.75 4.88
C TYR A 345 16.30 -7.15 6.19
N ASP A 346 15.55 -7.83 7.04
CA ASP A 346 16.03 -8.52 8.23
C ASP A 346 16.27 -10.00 7.90
N SER A 347 17.52 -10.38 7.69
CA SER A 347 17.87 -11.77 7.37
C SER A 347 17.65 -12.74 8.53
N GLU A 348 17.57 -12.26 9.78
CA GLU A 348 17.35 -13.12 10.95
C GLU A 348 15.88 -13.54 11.03
N SER A 349 14.96 -12.58 10.88
CA SER A 349 13.52 -12.86 10.91
C SER A 349 12.94 -13.23 9.54
N GLY A 350 13.67 -12.96 8.45
CA GLY A 350 13.19 -13.14 7.08
C GLY A 350 12.08 -12.15 6.70
N THR A 351 12.11 -10.93 7.24
CA THR A 351 11.04 -9.92 7.09
C THR A 351 11.59 -8.52 6.83
N TRP A 352 10.71 -7.54 6.67
CA TRP A 352 11.11 -6.14 6.51
C TRP A 352 11.20 -5.38 7.85
N TYR A 353 12.17 -4.49 7.95
CA TYR A 353 12.15 -3.36 8.86
C TYR A 353 11.24 -2.24 8.32
N SER A 354 10.76 -1.36 9.21
CA SER A 354 9.86 -0.26 8.79
C SER A 354 10.62 1.03 8.43
N ARG A 355 11.67 1.35 9.19
CA ARG A 355 12.44 2.59 9.08
C ARG A 355 13.76 2.50 9.84
N LEU A 356 14.60 3.51 9.62
CA LEU A 356 15.68 3.91 10.52
C LEU A 356 15.20 5.02 11.45
N TYR A 357 15.63 5.00 12.70
CA TYR A 357 15.44 6.10 13.63
C TYR A 357 16.58 6.17 14.65
N VAL A 358 16.67 7.31 15.32
CA VAL A 358 17.65 7.50 16.39
C VAL A 358 16.99 7.23 17.74
N ASP A 359 17.59 6.32 18.51
CA ASP A 359 17.12 5.98 19.85
C ASP A 359 17.45 7.08 20.88
N LYS A 360 16.96 6.90 22.11
CA LYS A 360 17.23 7.82 23.24
C LYS A 360 18.72 8.01 23.56
N ASN A 361 19.59 7.10 23.11
CA ASN A 361 21.03 7.13 23.32
C ASN A 361 21.79 7.68 22.10
N GLN A 362 21.10 8.32 21.15
CA GLN A 362 21.67 8.86 19.91
C GLN A 362 22.26 7.79 18.98
N LYS A 363 21.77 6.55 19.06
CA LYS A 363 22.17 5.47 18.15
C LYS A 363 21.15 5.27 17.05
N LEU A 364 21.65 5.10 15.83
CA LEU A 364 20.83 4.72 14.69
C LEU A 364 20.39 3.25 14.82
N ILE A 365 19.09 3.00 14.80
CA ILE A 365 18.51 1.66 14.93
C ILE A 365 17.38 1.43 13.91
N LYS A 366 17.10 0.15 13.63
CA LYS A 366 16.05 -0.29 12.71
C LYS A 366 14.77 -0.62 13.48
N ASP A 367 13.62 -0.18 12.97
CA ASP A 367 12.32 -0.51 13.55
C ASP A 367 11.91 -1.94 13.15
N LEU A 368 11.85 -2.82 14.15
CA LEU A 368 11.51 -4.23 14.00
C LEU A 368 10.01 -4.45 13.76
N ASN A 369 9.16 -3.47 14.05
CA ASN A 369 7.71 -3.62 13.91
C ASN A 369 7.27 -3.61 12.45
N LYS A 370 6.21 -4.35 12.13
CA LYS A 370 5.75 -4.52 10.75
C LYS A 370 4.52 -3.65 10.51
N SER A 371 4.69 -2.56 9.75
CA SER A 371 3.59 -1.72 9.29
C SER A 371 3.02 -2.27 7.99
N TRP A 372 1.71 -2.52 7.95
CA TRP A 372 1.04 -3.16 6.81
C TRP A 372 1.38 -2.53 5.45
N TRP A 373 1.34 -1.21 5.34
CA TRP A 373 1.54 -0.54 4.07
C TRP A 373 3.02 -0.48 3.68
N ILE A 374 3.95 -0.32 4.64
CA ILE A 374 5.40 -0.32 4.35
C ILE A 374 5.82 -1.69 3.84
N TYR A 375 5.32 -2.73 4.51
CA TYR A 375 5.61 -4.11 4.17
C TYR A 375 5.11 -4.44 2.75
N ALA A 376 3.86 -4.08 2.44
CA ALA A 376 3.29 -4.21 1.10
C ALA A 376 4.12 -3.48 0.04
N GLU A 377 4.51 -2.22 0.26
CA GLU A 377 5.28 -1.44 -0.72
C GLU A 377 6.67 -2.04 -0.99
N LEU A 378 7.32 -2.62 0.03
CA LEU A 378 8.59 -3.33 -0.16
C LEU A 378 8.40 -4.61 -0.99
N ASP A 379 7.38 -5.41 -0.69
CA ASP A 379 7.03 -6.61 -1.46
C ASP A 379 6.66 -6.28 -2.91
N GLN A 380 5.86 -5.24 -3.12
CA GLN A 380 5.43 -4.81 -4.46
C GLN A 380 6.62 -4.40 -5.35
N VAL A 381 7.62 -3.73 -4.78
CA VAL A 381 8.81 -3.31 -5.52
C VAL A 381 9.78 -4.46 -5.74
N ALA A 382 10.00 -5.32 -4.75
CA ALA A 382 10.76 -6.57 -4.94
C ALA A 382 10.09 -7.48 -6.00
N GLY A 383 8.75 -7.56 -6.00
CA GLY A 383 7.95 -8.23 -7.02
C GLY A 383 8.13 -7.63 -8.40
N THR A 384 8.04 -6.31 -8.51
CA THR A 384 8.26 -5.62 -9.80
C THR A 384 9.67 -5.90 -10.35
N LEU A 385 10.71 -5.76 -9.52
CA LEU A 385 12.10 -6.01 -9.93
C LEU A 385 12.38 -7.50 -10.22
N SER A 386 11.57 -8.41 -9.68
CA SER A 386 11.68 -9.85 -9.96
C SER A 386 11.39 -10.22 -11.41
N LEU A 387 10.65 -9.37 -12.14
CA LEU A 387 10.41 -9.52 -13.58
C LEU A 387 11.69 -9.37 -14.41
N GLU A 388 12.64 -8.55 -13.94
CA GLU A 388 13.95 -8.37 -14.58
C GLU A 388 15.00 -9.34 -14.01
N ASN A 389 14.89 -9.69 -12.73
CA ASN A 389 15.82 -10.58 -12.05
C ASN A 389 15.08 -11.46 -11.02
N SER A 390 14.84 -12.72 -11.35
CA SER A 390 14.09 -13.64 -10.50
C SER A 390 14.70 -13.89 -9.11
N SER A 391 15.97 -13.54 -8.87
CA SER A 391 16.60 -13.69 -7.54
C SER A 391 15.91 -12.87 -6.43
N TYR A 392 15.17 -11.80 -6.74
CA TYR A 392 14.35 -11.09 -5.74
C TYR A 392 13.30 -12.01 -5.09
N VAL A 393 12.84 -13.05 -5.80
CA VAL A 393 11.90 -14.05 -5.26
C VAL A 393 12.54 -14.84 -4.13
N ASP A 394 13.75 -15.35 -4.37
CA ASP A 394 14.48 -16.20 -3.41
C ASP A 394 15.09 -15.38 -2.28
N ASN A 395 15.59 -14.19 -2.58
CA ASN A 395 16.24 -13.33 -1.59
C ASN A 395 15.24 -12.73 -0.61
N TYR A 396 13.99 -12.48 -1.02
CA TYR A 396 13.02 -11.71 -0.24
C TYR A 396 11.61 -12.30 -0.24
N LEU A 397 10.97 -12.42 -1.40
CA LEU A 397 9.51 -12.60 -1.50
C LEU A 397 9.03 -13.91 -0.92
N LYS A 398 9.78 -15.01 -1.09
CA LYS A 398 9.43 -16.31 -0.49
C LYS A 398 9.27 -16.23 1.03
N SER A 399 10.12 -15.45 1.70
CA SER A 399 10.07 -15.31 3.16
C SER A 399 9.02 -14.29 3.58
N THR A 400 9.09 -13.10 2.99
CA THR A 400 8.28 -11.93 3.38
C THR A 400 6.80 -12.13 3.11
N VAL A 401 6.44 -12.66 1.94
CA VAL A 401 5.04 -12.92 1.59
C VAL A 401 4.44 -14.06 2.42
N ASN A 402 5.19 -15.14 2.66
CA ASN A 402 4.73 -16.21 3.53
C ASN A 402 4.52 -15.71 4.97
N TRP A 403 5.39 -14.82 5.44
CA TRP A 403 5.22 -14.16 6.73
C TRP A 403 3.97 -13.26 6.73
N TRP A 404 3.73 -12.49 5.68
CA TRP A 404 2.51 -11.68 5.50
C TRP A 404 1.25 -12.53 5.63
N PHE A 405 1.14 -13.61 4.85
CA PHE A 405 -0.02 -14.50 4.92
C PHE A 405 -0.24 -15.10 6.30
N LYS A 406 0.84 -15.41 7.02
CA LYS A 406 0.75 -16.04 8.34
C LYS A 406 0.42 -15.06 9.47
N HIS A 407 0.97 -13.84 9.43
CA HIS A 407 0.99 -12.95 10.59
C HIS A 407 0.30 -11.60 10.37
N MET A 408 0.18 -11.12 9.13
CA MET A 408 -0.52 -9.87 8.84
C MET A 408 -2.02 -10.07 8.63
N VAL A 409 -2.42 -11.26 8.21
CA VAL A 409 -3.83 -11.64 8.05
C VAL A 409 -4.49 -11.81 9.42
N ASP A 410 -5.67 -11.21 9.60
CA ASP A 410 -6.56 -11.60 10.69
C ASP A 410 -7.32 -12.86 10.31
N HIS A 411 -6.85 -14.01 10.76
CA HIS A 411 -7.52 -15.30 10.52
C HIS A 411 -8.84 -15.48 11.30
N THR A 412 -9.18 -14.53 12.19
CA THR A 412 -10.43 -14.55 12.96
C THR A 412 -11.54 -13.77 12.26
N ASN A 413 -11.29 -12.51 11.91
CA ASN A 413 -12.29 -11.63 11.28
C ASN A 413 -11.96 -11.24 9.84
N HIS A 414 -10.93 -11.82 9.23
CA HIS A 414 -10.44 -11.48 7.90
C HIS A 414 -9.87 -10.04 7.81
N GLY A 415 -9.30 -9.71 6.65
CA GLY A 415 -8.55 -8.48 6.41
C GLY A 415 -7.14 -8.52 7.00
N ILE A 416 -6.50 -7.36 7.02
CA ILE A 416 -5.08 -7.22 7.40
C ILE A 416 -4.95 -6.34 8.64
N TRP A 417 -4.14 -6.76 9.61
CA TRP A 417 -3.77 -5.97 10.78
C TRP A 417 -3.04 -4.68 10.39
N HIS A 418 -3.17 -3.63 11.20
CA HIS A 418 -2.48 -2.37 10.93
C HIS A 418 -0.98 -2.49 11.18
N LYS A 419 -0.60 -3.06 12.32
CA LYS A 419 0.80 -3.28 12.69
C LYS A 419 0.93 -4.56 13.48
N VAL A 420 2.04 -5.27 13.28
CA VAL A 420 2.45 -6.42 14.10
C VAL A 420 3.73 -6.04 14.84
N ILE A 421 3.74 -6.22 16.15
CA ILE A 421 4.86 -5.91 17.03
C ILE A 421 5.84 -7.08 17.06
N TRP A 422 7.14 -6.80 16.93
CA TRP A 422 8.17 -7.84 16.99
C TRP A 422 8.94 -7.75 18.32
N PRO A 423 9.25 -8.89 18.99
CA PRO A 423 8.99 -10.28 18.62
C PRO A 423 7.68 -10.87 19.17
N THR A 424 6.84 -10.08 19.85
CA THR A 424 5.65 -10.60 20.55
C THR A 424 4.52 -11.04 19.62
N LEU A 425 4.54 -10.57 18.37
CA LEU A 425 3.49 -10.75 17.37
C LEU A 425 2.12 -10.18 17.79
N GLU A 426 2.13 -9.22 18.71
CA GLU A 426 0.92 -8.49 19.09
C GLU A 426 0.45 -7.59 17.94
N ASN A 427 -0.86 -7.55 17.70
CA ASN A 427 -1.45 -6.66 16.70
C ASN A 427 -1.80 -5.31 17.33
N LYS A 428 -1.44 -4.21 16.67
CA LYS A 428 -1.76 -2.84 17.11
C LYS A 428 -2.35 -2.00 15.99
N GLY A 429 -3.18 -1.02 16.37
CA GLY A 429 -3.81 -0.06 15.48
C GLY A 429 -5.05 -0.58 14.74
N PHE A 430 -5.80 0.36 14.18
CA PHE A 430 -7.16 0.13 13.66
C PHE A 430 -7.17 -0.47 12.26
N LYS A 431 -7.99 -1.50 12.00
CA LYS A 431 -8.13 -2.08 10.65
C LYS A 431 -8.70 -1.14 9.60
N GLN A 432 -9.54 -0.17 9.95
CA GLN A 432 -10.01 0.85 9.02
C GLN A 432 -10.14 2.22 9.67
N TRP A 433 -9.51 3.20 9.04
CA TRP A 433 -9.57 4.62 9.38
C TRP A 433 -9.18 5.45 8.15
N LYS A 434 -9.20 6.79 8.24
CA LYS A 434 -8.87 7.70 7.13
C LYS A 434 -7.73 7.23 6.21
N TRP A 435 -6.59 6.82 6.78
CA TRP A 435 -5.40 6.40 6.03
C TRP A 435 -5.16 4.88 6.00
N LYS A 436 -6.05 4.05 6.56
CA LYS A 436 -6.04 2.60 6.33
C LYS A 436 -7.38 2.14 5.80
N ASN A 437 -7.35 1.65 4.57
CA ASN A 437 -8.44 1.01 3.87
C ASN A 437 -7.84 -0.15 3.05
N GLY A 438 -8.57 -0.78 2.14
CA GLY A 438 -8.09 -1.95 1.39
C GLY A 438 -7.07 -1.64 0.30
N PHE A 439 -6.69 -0.36 0.11
CA PHE A 439 -5.80 0.06 -0.98
C PHE A 439 -4.50 -0.77 -1.04
N HIS A 440 -3.59 -0.62 -0.06
CA HIS A 440 -2.30 -1.31 -0.15
C HIS A 440 -2.44 -2.84 -0.08
N THR A 441 -3.47 -3.38 0.60
CA THR A 441 -3.63 -4.83 0.72
C THR A 441 -4.08 -5.47 -0.59
N TYR A 442 -5.00 -4.84 -1.31
CA TYR A 442 -5.46 -5.35 -2.60
C TYR A 442 -4.43 -5.07 -3.70
N GLU A 443 -3.74 -3.93 -3.67
CA GLU A 443 -2.64 -3.67 -4.61
C GLU A 443 -1.48 -4.64 -4.39
N HIS A 444 -1.18 -5.00 -3.14
CA HIS A 444 -0.20 -6.03 -2.82
C HIS A 444 -0.59 -7.37 -3.46
N ALA A 445 -1.85 -7.79 -3.30
CA ALA A 445 -2.34 -9.01 -3.93
C ALA A 445 -2.31 -8.95 -5.47
N LEU A 446 -2.65 -7.80 -6.06
CA LEU A 446 -2.62 -7.61 -7.52
C LEU A 446 -1.22 -7.75 -8.08
N ILE A 447 -0.26 -7.02 -7.51
CA ILE A 447 1.12 -7.04 -7.98
C ILE A 447 1.76 -8.39 -7.69
N GLY A 448 1.55 -8.92 -6.48
CA GLY A 448 1.99 -10.26 -6.12
C GLY A 448 1.50 -11.32 -7.10
N TYR A 449 0.20 -11.32 -7.43
CA TYR A 449 -0.36 -12.23 -8.44
C TYR A 449 0.33 -12.08 -9.79
N ILE A 450 0.44 -10.86 -10.31
CA ILE A 450 1.04 -10.58 -11.62
C ILE A 450 2.49 -11.05 -11.66
N THR A 451 3.31 -10.66 -10.67
CA THR A 451 4.75 -10.92 -10.68
C THR A 451 5.06 -12.37 -10.38
N THR A 452 4.29 -13.03 -9.50
CA THR A 452 4.43 -14.47 -9.23
C THR A 452 4.10 -15.30 -10.46
N GLN A 453 2.98 -15.03 -11.15
CA GLN A 453 2.65 -15.74 -12.40
C GLN A 453 3.76 -15.53 -13.45
N ALA A 454 4.16 -14.27 -13.68
CA ALA A 454 5.15 -13.94 -14.70
C ALA A 454 6.52 -14.60 -14.45
N THR A 455 7.02 -14.56 -13.21
CA THR A 455 8.32 -15.18 -12.85
C THR A 455 8.31 -16.71 -12.93
N GLN A 456 7.12 -17.33 -12.91
CA GLN A 456 6.94 -18.77 -13.07
C GLN A 456 6.67 -19.18 -14.52
N GLY A 457 6.64 -18.21 -15.47
CA GLY A 457 6.29 -18.47 -16.86
C GLY A 457 4.79 -18.74 -17.07
N GLU A 458 3.97 -18.46 -16.05
CA GLU A 458 2.54 -18.68 -16.07
C GLU A 458 1.78 -17.48 -16.62
N LYS A 459 0.57 -17.73 -17.11
CA LYS A 459 -0.28 -16.71 -17.75
C LYS A 459 -0.96 -15.82 -16.72
N VAL A 460 -1.01 -14.52 -16.96
CA VAL A 460 -1.72 -13.57 -16.08
C VAL A 460 -3.12 -13.35 -16.62
N LYS A 461 -4.15 -13.68 -15.83
CA LYS A 461 -5.54 -13.42 -16.20
C LYS A 461 -6.10 -12.26 -15.39
N LEU A 462 -6.64 -11.26 -16.09
CA LEU A 462 -7.22 -10.06 -15.48
C LEU A 462 -8.54 -9.68 -16.15
N TYR A 463 -9.37 -8.92 -15.43
CA TYR A 463 -10.70 -8.55 -15.88
C TYR A 463 -10.86 -7.03 -16.00
N PHE A 464 -11.55 -6.60 -17.05
CA PHE A 464 -11.91 -5.21 -17.36
C PHE A 464 -13.41 -5.12 -17.66
N ALA A 465 -13.95 -3.91 -17.77
CA ALA A 465 -15.37 -3.68 -18.04
C ALA A 465 -15.55 -2.58 -19.08
N ARG A 466 -15.52 -2.92 -20.36
CA ARG A 466 -15.50 -1.93 -21.46
C ARG A 466 -16.89 -1.67 -22.03
N LYS A 467 -17.12 -0.48 -22.57
CA LYS A 467 -18.29 -0.23 -23.43
C LYS A 467 -18.21 -1.11 -24.68
N GLU A 468 -19.36 -1.47 -25.21
CA GLU A 468 -19.46 -2.21 -26.48
C GLU A 468 -18.72 -1.44 -27.59
N GLY A 469 -17.83 -2.12 -28.32
CA GLY A 469 -16.99 -1.53 -29.37
C GLY A 469 -15.66 -0.90 -28.90
N GLN A 470 -15.40 -0.87 -27.58
CA GLN A 470 -14.16 -0.34 -26.98
C GLN A 470 -13.35 -1.44 -26.27
N GLU A 471 -13.58 -2.71 -26.59
CA GLU A 471 -13.07 -3.86 -25.83
C GLU A 471 -11.54 -3.96 -25.83
N ASN A 472 -10.85 -3.44 -26.84
CA ASN A 472 -9.40 -3.65 -27.05
C ASN A 472 -8.53 -2.43 -26.69
N GLN A 473 -9.13 -1.31 -26.30
CA GLN A 473 -8.38 -0.06 -26.14
C GLN A 473 -7.66 0.04 -24.79
N GLY A 474 -6.36 0.38 -24.82
CA GLY A 474 -5.57 0.69 -23.62
C GLY A 474 -5.49 -0.45 -22.58
N ILE A 475 -5.61 -1.70 -23.01
CA ILE A 475 -5.50 -2.86 -22.12
C ILE A 475 -4.03 -3.12 -21.76
N ARG A 476 -3.76 -3.21 -20.45
CA ARG A 476 -2.45 -3.57 -19.91
C ARG A 476 -2.56 -4.15 -18.50
N PRO A 477 -1.62 -4.99 -18.04
CA PRO A 477 -1.64 -5.59 -16.71
C PRO A 477 -1.12 -4.61 -15.64
N TYR A 478 -2.03 -3.77 -15.15
CA TYR A 478 -1.76 -2.67 -14.21
C TYR A 478 -0.65 -1.74 -14.69
N TYR A 479 0.45 -1.60 -13.92
CA TYR A 479 1.61 -0.77 -14.28
C TYR A 479 2.57 -1.42 -15.29
N ASN A 480 2.43 -2.72 -15.55
CA ASN A 480 3.33 -3.46 -16.42
C ASN A 480 2.88 -3.40 -17.89
N THR A 481 3.77 -3.82 -18.79
CA THR A 481 3.38 -4.19 -20.16
C THR A 481 3.32 -5.72 -20.29
N GLY A 482 2.72 -6.20 -21.39
CA GLY A 482 2.55 -7.62 -21.63
C GLY A 482 1.85 -7.88 -22.96
N LYS A 483 2.12 -9.05 -23.54
CA LYS A 483 1.46 -9.50 -24.77
C LYS A 483 0.08 -10.07 -24.44
N ILE A 484 -0.93 -9.63 -25.16
CA ILE A 484 -2.28 -10.18 -25.05
C ILE A 484 -2.32 -11.49 -25.85
N GLU A 485 -2.51 -12.62 -25.16
CA GLU A 485 -2.70 -13.92 -25.79
C GLU A 485 -4.17 -14.16 -26.15
N LYS A 486 -5.09 -13.76 -25.26
CA LYS A 486 -6.52 -14.03 -25.43
C LYS A 486 -7.38 -12.94 -24.81
N ILE A 487 -8.45 -12.58 -25.50
CA ILE A 487 -9.54 -11.74 -24.98
C ILE A 487 -10.86 -12.50 -25.11
N ASN A 488 -11.59 -12.64 -24.00
CA ASN A 488 -12.97 -13.11 -23.99
C ASN A 488 -13.89 -11.97 -23.56
N ASN A 489 -14.98 -11.74 -24.27
CA ASN A 489 -15.99 -10.76 -23.90
C ASN A 489 -17.33 -11.44 -23.58
N LYS A 490 -18.06 -10.88 -22.62
CA LYS A 490 -19.45 -11.25 -22.31
C LYS A 490 -20.21 -10.01 -21.85
N PRO A 491 -21.50 -9.84 -22.17
CA PRO A 491 -22.29 -8.73 -21.62
C PRO A 491 -22.27 -8.70 -20.09
N LEU A 492 -22.09 -7.52 -19.49
CA LEU A 492 -22.30 -7.29 -18.06
C LEU A 492 -23.77 -6.94 -17.84
N THR A 493 -24.54 -7.90 -17.32
CA THR A 493 -25.97 -7.67 -17.03
C THR A 493 -26.20 -6.64 -15.93
N SER A 494 -25.23 -6.44 -15.03
CA SER A 494 -25.38 -5.51 -13.89
C SER A 494 -25.07 -4.06 -14.21
N ILE A 495 -24.37 -3.77 -15.33
CA ILE A 495 -24.07 -2.41 -15.78
C ILE A 495 -24.43 -2.32 -17.26
N PRO A 496 -25.57 -1.68 -17.61
CA PRO A 496 -26.03 -1.62 -18.99
C PRO A 496 -24.97 -1.09 -19.96
N LYS A 497 -24.89 -1.69 -21.15
CA LYS A 497 -23.97 -1.30 -22.24
C LYS A 497 -22.47 -1.49 -21.93
N MET A 498 -22.13 -2.24 -20.88
CA MET A 498 -20.76 -2.69 -20.63
C MET A 498 -20.62 -4.19 -20.88
N ASN A 499 -19.42 -4.58 -21.29
CA ASN A 499 -18.96 -5.95 -21.49
C ASN A 499 -17.88 -6.29 -20.47
N LYS A 500 -17.98 -7.45 -19.82
CA LYS A 500 -16.92 -8.06 -19.04
C LYS A 500 -15.88 -8.56 -20.01
N ILE A 501 -14.66 -8.06 -19.87
CA ILE A 501 -13.52 -8.45 -20.69
C ILE A 501 -12.56 -9.24 -19.81
N GLU A 502 -12.38 -10.52 -20.11
CA GLU A 502 -11.31 -11.34 -19.53
C GLU A 502 -10.13 -11.31 -20.50
N VAL A 503 -8.96 -10.89 -20.00
CA VAL A 503 -7.73 -10.80 -20.78
C VAL A 503 -6.70 -11.74 -20.18
N THR A 504 -6.09 -12.56 -21.04
CA THR A 504 -4.95 -13.40 -20.69
C THR A 504 -3.69 -12.78 -21.28
N PHE A 505 -2.72 -12.48 -20.42
CA PHE A 505 -1.43 -11.91 -20.79
C PHE A 505 -0.31 -12.94 -20.65
N THR A 506 0.69 -12.79 -21.50
CA THR A 506 1.99 -13.47 -21.45
C THR A 506 3.11 -12.42 -21.57
N GLU A 507 4.37 -12.82 -21.35
CA GLU A 507 5.54 -11.95 -21.59
C GLU A 507 5.43 -10.61 -20.82
N ILE A 508 5.07 -10.67 -19.53
CA ILE A 508 4.95 -9.49 -18.65
C ILE A 508 6.32 -8.87 -18.39
N ASN A 509 6.41 -7.54 -18.45
CA ASN A 509 7.65 -6.79 -18.29
C ASN A 509 7.47 -5.36 -17.75
#